data_AF-A0A0N1IC05-F1
#
_entry.id   AF-A0A0N1IC05-F1
#
_cell.length_a   1.000
_cell.length_b   1.000
_cell.length_c   1.000
_cell.angle_alpha   90.00
_cell.angle_beta   90.00
_cell.angle_gamma   90.00
#
_symmetry.space_group_name_H-M   'P 1'
#
loop_
_entity.id
_entity.type
_entity.pdbx_description
1 polymer ?
#
loop_
_entity_poly.entity_id
_entity_poly.type
_entity_poly.pdbx_seq_one_letter_code
_entity_poly.pdbx_strand_id
1 'polypeptide(L)'
;LIIGNFGLSLDQARVQMAVWSVLAAPLLMSVDLATIRPEFKEILLNKDIIKVDQDPLGKQGLRVWNGSNCEIWTRELVDGSYAIAIVNLREDGAPYTLRVNAHQMKIPKQTYKVKDLYEDEESRVFNPEDNFETRINPTGVRFYKFTKCVSHGRRRRENGSHCVV
;
A
#
# COMPACT_ATOMS: atom_id res chain seq x y z
N LEU A 1 -7.71 17.43 -3.20
CA LEU A 1 -8.09 16.29 -4.07
C LEU A 1 -9.00 16.82 -5.17
N ILE A 2 -8.70 16.48 -6.43
CA ILE A 2 -9.52 16.83 -7.62
C ILE A 2 -10.20 15.58 -8.22
N ILE A 3 -10.25 14.51 -7.44
CA ILE A 3 -10.91 13.24 -7.76
C ILE A 3 -12.40 13.50 -8.01
N GLY A 4 -12.91 13.08 -9.17
CA GLY A 4 -14.30 13.30 -9.58
C GLY A 4 -14.54 14.50 -10.48
N ASN A 5 -13.50 15.31 -10.76
CA ASN A 5 -13.56 16.33 -11.81
C ASN A 5 -13.22 15.73 -13.20
N PHE A 6 -13.40 16.51 -14.27
CA PHE A 6 -13.24 16.06 -15.66
C PHE A 6 -11.79 15.78 -16.11
N GLY A 7 -10.79 16.15 -15.30
CA GLY A 7 -9.38 16.15 -15.70
C GLY A 7 -8.57 14.89 -15.40
N LEU A 8 -9.14 13.91 -14.67
CA LEU A 8 -8.44 12.68 -14.29
C LEU A 8 -9.18 11.43 -14.75
N SER A 9 -8.43 10.46 -15.27
CA SER A 9 -8.91 9.09 -15.40
C SER A 9 -9.11 8.43 -14.03
N LEU A 10 -9.80 7.29 -14.00
CA LEU A 10 -9.99 6.53 -12.76
C LEU A 10 -8.65 6.09 -12.14
N ASP A 11 -7.71 5.64 -12.98
CA ASP A 11 -6.37 5.25 -12.55
C ASP A 11 -5.61 6.44 -11.95
N GLN A 12 -5.65 7.60 -12.60
CA GLN A 12 -5.00 8.82 -12.10
C GLN A 12 -5.62 9.32 -10.78
N ALA A 13 -6.94 9.18 -10.61
CA ALA A 13 -7.61 9.48 -9.34
C ALA A 13 -7.14 8.54 -8.22
N ARG A 14 -6.97 7.24 -8.50
CA ARG A 14 -6.38 6.28 -7.55
C ARG A 14 -4.93 6.65 -7.22
N VAL A 15 -4.13 7.12 -8.19
CA VAL A 15 -2.77 7.61 -7.93
C VAL A 15 -2.80 8.77 -6.96
N GLN A 16 -3.64 9.79 -7.21
CA GLN A 16 -3.74 10.96 -6.34
C GLN A 16 -4.07 10.55 -4.90
N MET A 17 -5.10 9.71 -4.70
CA MET A 17 -5.51 9.29 -3.35
C MET A 17 -4.41 8.48 -2.64
N ALA A 18 -3.75 7.55 -3.33
CA ALA A 18 -2.71 6.71 -2.73
C ALA A 18 -1.48 7.52 -2.33
N VAL A 19 -0.97 8.37 -3.23
CA VAL A 19 0.22 9.19 -2.96
C VAL A 19 -0.05 10.23 -1.88
N TRP A 20 -1.22 10.89 -1.88
CA TRP A 20 -1.59 11.82 -0.79
C TRP A 20 -1.63 11.11 0.57
N SER A 21 -2.20 9.90 0.61
CA SER A 21 -2.27 9.11 1.84
C SER A 21 -0.89 8.69 2.35
N VAL A 22 0.05 8.37 1.46
CA VAL A 22 1.45 8.09 1.83
C VAL A 22 2.15 9.36 2.33
N LEU A 23 1.82 10.53 1.78
CA LEU A 23 2.40 11.81 2.19
C LEU A 23 1.82 12.38 3.49
N ALA A 24 0.83 11.71 4.12
CA ALA A 24 0.09 12.25 5.26
C ALA A 24 -0.49 13.64 4.96
N ALA A 25 -0.92 13.84 3.72
CA ALA A 25 -1.39 15.13 3.25
C ALA A 25 -2.87 15.35 3.63
N PRO A 26 -3.29 16.58 3.95
CA PRO A 26 -4.71 16.85 4.21
C PRO A 26 -5.60 16.43 3.02
N LEU A 27 -6.56 15.53 3.27
CA LEU A 27 -7.53 15.04 2.27
C LEU A 27 -8.68 16.04 2.06
N LEU A 28 -8.35 17.26 1.63
CA LEU A 28 -9.32 18.32 1.31
C LEU A 28 -9.89 18.09 -0.10
N MET A 29 -11.19 17.81 -0.18
CA MET A 29 -11.89 17.56 -1.46
C MET A 29 -12.40 18.86 -2.08
N SER A 30 -12.18 19.05 -3.38
CA SER A 30 -12.73 20.16 -4.17
C SER A 30 -13.42 19.60 -5.42
N VAL A 31 -14.63 19.08 -5.21
CA VAL A 31 -15.47 18.43 -6.22
C VAL A 31 -16.95 18.63 -5.86
N ASP A 32 -17.83 18.65 -6.84
CA ASP A 32 -19.27 18.65 -6.61
C ASP A 32 -19.74 17.28 -6.10
N LEU A 33 -20.07 17.23 -4.81
CA LEU A 33 -20.53 16.00 -4.14
C LEU A 33 -21.94 15.58 -4.56
N ALA A 34 -22.75 16.48 -5.14
CA ALA A 34 -24.09 16.15 -5.59
C ALA A 34 -24.08 15.32 -6.88
N THR A 35 -23.06 15.51 -7.72
CA THR A 35 -22.97 14.93 -9.07
C THR A 35 -21.80 13.96 -9.26
N ILE A 36 -21.04 13.68 -8.19
CA ILE A 36 -19.88 12.79 -8.25
C ILE A 36 -20.27 11.38 -8.72
N ARG A 37 -19.50 10.84 -9.67
CA ARG A 37 -19.71 9.47 -10.16
C ARG A 37 -19.42 8.44 -9.06
N PRO A 38 -20.12 7.30 -9.05
CA PRO A 38 -19.93 6.26 -8.04
C PRO A 38 -18.48 5.77 -7.89
N GLU A 39 -17.74 5.62 -9.01
CA GLU A 39 -16.37 5.06 -8.94
C GLU A 39 -15.40 6.01 -8.22
N PHE A 40 -15.55 7.33 -8.41
CA PHE A 40 -14.73 8.32 -7.71
C PHE A 40 -15.14 8.48 -6.25
N LYS A 41 -16.44 8.36 -5.96
CA LYS A 41 -16.96 8.35 -4.59
C LYS A 41 -16.40 7.17 -3.79
N GLU A 42 -16.28 6.00 -4.42
CA GLU A 42 -15.69 4.81 -3.79
C GLU A 42 -14.23 5.03 -3.38
N ILE A 43 -13.43 5.66 -4.26
CA ILE A 43 -12.04 6.02 -3.95
C ILE A 43 -11.96 6.95 -2.72
N LEU A 44 -12.80 7.99 -2.69
CA LEU A 44 -12.80 8.99 -1.62
C LEU A 44 -13.30 8.43 -0.28
N LEU A 45 -14.16 7.41 -0.30
CA LEU A 45 -14.74 6.79 0.89
C LEU A 45 -14.02 5.50 1.33
N ASN A 46 -12.93 5.13 0.67
CA ASN A 46 -12.18 3.92 1.00
C ASN A 46 -11.59 4.01 2.43
N LYS A 47 -12.22 3.30 3.36
CA LYS A 47 -11.90 3.35 4.80
C LYS A 47 -10.49 2.86 5.11
N ASP A 48 -9.97 1.90 4.35
CA ASP A 48 -8.64 1.36 4.61
C ASP A 48 -7.55 2.32 4.16
N ILE A 49 -7.76 3.05 3.07
CA ILE A 49 -6.88 4.13 2.62
C ILE A 49 -6.96 5.33 3.57
N ILE A 50 -8.15 5.73 3.99
CA ILE A 50 -8.34 6.81 4.98
C ILE A 50 -7.61 6.49 6.29
N LYS A 51 -7.64 5.22 6.75
CA LYS A 51 -6.88 4.79 7.94
C LYS A 51 -5.37 4.93 7.77
N VAL A 52 -4.84 4.71 6.55
CA VAL A 52 -3.43 4.95 6.26
C VAL A 52 -3.10 6.43 6.36
N ASP A 53 -3.92 7.28 5.75
CA ASP A 53 -3.72 8.73 5.78
C ASP A 53 -3.76 9.28 7.22
N GLN A 54 -4.78 8.89 7.98
CA GLN A 54 -5.06 9.31 9.35
C GLN A 54 -4.30 8.50 10.42
N ASP A 55 -3.25 7.78 10.04
CA ASP A 55 -2.45 7.00 10.99
C ASP A 55 -1.82 7.92 12.07
N PRO A 56 -2.00 7.60 13.37
CA PRO A 56 -1.63 8.50 14.47
C PRO A 56 -0.12 8.66 14.66
N LEU A 57 0.72 7.84 13.99
CA LEU A 57 2.16 8.10 13.97
C LEU A 57 2.47 9.47 13.34
N GLY A 58 1.61 9.95 12.42
CA GLY A 58 1.76 11.25 11.78
C GLY A 58 3.05 11.41 10.96
N LYS A 59 3.79 10.32 10.73
CA LYS A 59 5.05 10.33 10.01
C LYS A 59 4.77 10.28 8.51
N GLN A 60 5.13 11.35 7.82
CA GLN A 60 5.07 11.45 6.37
C GLN A 60 5.95 10.37 5.72
N GLY A 61 5.41 9.72 4.67
CA GLY A 61 6.15 8.80 3.81
C GLY A 61 7.00 9.50 2.75
N LEU A 62 7.83 8.73 2.05
CA LEU A 62 8.79 9.24 1.07
C LEU A 62 8.73 8.45 -0.24
N ARG A 63 9.12 9.09 -1.34
CA ARG A 63 9.48 8.37 -2.58
C ARG A 63 10.82 7.69 -2.35
N VAL A 64 10.81 6.37 -2.24
CA VAL A 64 11.98 5.58 -1.86
C VAL A 64 12.72 4.99 -3.05
N TRP A 65 12.06 4.91 -4.20
CA TRP A 65 12.64 4.39 -5.43
C TRP A 65 11.99 5.02 -6.66
N ASN A 66 12.79 5.20 -7.71
CA ASN A 66 12.34 5.62 -9.03
C ASN A 66 13.20 4.88 -10.07
N GLY A 67 12.56 4.21 -11.02
CA GLY A 67 13.21 3.52 -12.12
C GLY A 67 12.19 2.90 -13.07
N SER A 68 12.59 2.65 -14.32
CA SER A 68 11.72 2.02 -15.33
C SER A 68 10.37 2.74 -15.59
N ASN A 69 10.33 4.06 -15.37
CA ASN A 69 9.10 4.87 -15.33
C ASN A 69 8.09 4.41 -14.27
N CYS A 70 8.57 3.91 -13.14
CA CYS A 70 7.79 3.58 -11.98
C CYS A 70 8.37 4.25 -10.74
N GLU A 71 7.51 4.56 -9.78
CA GLU A 71 7.89 5.11 -8.49
C GLU A 71 7.35 4.23 -7.36
N ILE A 72 8.11 4.13 -6.28
CA ILE A 72 7.66 3.50 -5.04
C ILE A 72 7.65 4.55 -3.95
N TRP A 73 6.50 4.70 -3.31
CA TRP A 73 6.29 5.59 -2.18
C TRP A 73 5.96 4.74 -0.95
N THR A 74 6.71 4.94 0.14
CA THR A 74 6.58 4.12 1.36
C THR A 74 6.31 5.02 2.57
N ARG A 75 5.31 4.65 3.36
CA ARG A 75 5.00 5.23 4.68
C ARG A 75 5.02 4.15 5.74
N GLU A 76 5.66 4.44 6.87
CA GLU A 76 5.59 3.62 8.09
C GLU A 76 4.34 4.01 8.90
N LEU A 77 3.67 3.02 9.48
CA LEU A 77 2.44 3.20 10.28
C LEU A 77 2.69 2.86 11.75
N VAL A 78 1.81 3.32 12.65
CA VAL A 78 1.99 3.20 14.10
C VAL A 78 2.11 1.75 14.59
N ASP A 79 1.43 0.82 13.91
CA ASP A 79 1.45 -0.63 14.22
C ASP A 79 2.73 -1.33 13.69
N GLY A 80 3.66 -0.56 13.13
CA GLY A 80 4.89 -1.05 12.50
C GLY A 80 4.66 -1.69 11.13
N SER A 81 3.46 -1.59 10.56
CA SER A 81 3.21 -1.95 9.16
C SER A 81 3.65 -0.82 8.21
N TYR A 82 3.64 -1.10 6.91
CA TYR A 82 4.03 -0.14 5.88
C TYR A 82 2.92 0.00 4.83
N ALA A 83 2.59 1.23 4.46
CA ALA A 83 1.78 1.53 3.29
C ALA A 83 2.70 1.84 2.10
N ILE A 84 2.50 1.13 0.98
CA ILE A 84 3.39 1.19 -0.19
C ILE A 84 2.56 1.44 -1.44
N ALA A 85 2.74 2.60 -2.06
CA ALA A 85 2.13 2.94 -3.35
C ALA A 85 3.16 2.77 -4.47
N ILE A 86 2.85 1.91 -5.44
CA ILE A 86 3.69 1.64 -6.62
C ILE A 86 2.99 2.25 -7.83
N VAL A 87 3.56 3.34 -8.35
CA VAL A 87 2.97 4.17 -9.41
C VAL A 87 3.67 3.90 -10.73
N ASN A 88 2.90 3.71 -11.80
CA ASN A 88 3.41 3.61 -13.16
C ASN A 88 3.22 4.97 -13.87
N LEU A 89 4.33 5.59 -14.24
CA LEU A 89 4.38 6.90 -14.91
C LEU A 89 4.28 6.78 -16.43
N ARG A 90 4.23 5.58 -16.99
CA ARG A 90 4.02 5.38 -18.43
C ARG A 90 2.62 5.83 -18.81
N GLU A 91 2.48 6.45 -19.97
CA GLU A 91 1.21 6.93 -20.52
C GLU A 91 0.68 6.00 -21.63
N ASP A 92 1.48 5.02 -22.04
CA ASP A 92 1.23 4.15 -23.18
C ASP A 92 1.45 2.66 -22.86
N GLY A 93 0.95 1.81 -23.76
CA GLY A 93 1.19 0.38 -23.76
C GLY A 93 0.31 -0.43 -22.81
N ALA A 94 0.67 -1.70 -22.65
CA ALA A 94 -0.01 -2.63 -21.76
C ALA A 94 0.44 -2.43 -20.29
N PRO A 95 -0.33 -2.95 -19.30
CA PRO A 95 0.08 -2.87 -17.91
C PRO A 95 1.48 -3.46 -17.68
N TYR A 96 2.31 -2.73 -16.94
CA TYR A 96 3.72 -3.06 -16.72
C TYR A 96 3.89 -3.94 -15.47
N THR A 97 4.67 -5.01 -15.60
CA THR A 97 5.04 -5.88 -14.48
C THR A 97 6.34 -5.38 -13.84
N LEU A 98 6.26 -4.92 -12.60
CA LEU A 98 7.40 -4.49 -11.80
C LEU A 98 7.76 -5.58 -10.79
N ARG A 99 9.06 -5.88 -10.69
CA ARG A 99 9.64 -6.78 -9.67
C ARG A 99 10.56 -5.98 -8.76
N VAL A 100 10.26 -5.96 -7.47
CA VAL A 100 11.00 -5.19 -6.47
C VAL A 100 11.24 -6.00 -5.20
N ASN A 101 12.37 -5.77 -4.54
CA ASN A 101 12.68 -6.41 -3.26
C ASN A 101 12.44 -5.45 -2.08
N ALA A 102 12.56 -5.99 -0.85
CA ALA A 102 12.41 -5.22 0.38
C ALA A 102 13.35 -4.00 0.48
N HIS A 103 14.56 -4.10 -0.07
CA HIS A 103 15.53 -3.00 -0.06
C HIS A 103 15.09 -1.83 -0.95
N GLN A 104 14.57 -2.10 -2.15
CA GLN A 104 14.03 -1.08 -3.05
C GLN A 104 12.77 -0.42 -2.46
N MET A 105 11.95 -1.20 -1.75
CA MET A 105 10.78 -0.67 -1.02
C MET A 105 11.13 0.05 0.28
N LYS A 106 12.40 0.03 0.71
CA LYS A 106 12.90 0.56 2.00
C LYS A 106 12.12 0.04 3.21
N ILE A 107 11.81 -1.26 3.22
CA ILE A 107 11.21 -1.95 4.35
C ILE A 107 12.18 -2.98 4.95
N PRO A 108 12.10 -3.27 6.26
CA PRO A 108 12.92 -4.32 6.89
C PRO A 108 12.71 -5.69 6.22
N LYS A 109 13.78 -6.48 6.16
CA LYS A 109 13.72 -7.89 5.72
C LYS A 109 12.99 -8.73 6.78
N GLN A 110 11.74 -9.03 6.53
CA GLN A 110 10.91 -9.94 7.33
C GLN A 110 9.72 -10.41 6.50
N THR A 111 8.93 -11.35 7.02
CA THR A 111 7.70 -11.79 6.37
C THR A 111 6.56 -10.80 6.63
N TYR A 112 5.80 -10.49 5.58
CA TYR A 112 4.64 -9.61 5.64
C TYR A 112 3.40 -10.29 5.05
N LYS A 113 2.25 -9.98 5.64
CA LYS A 113 0.93 -10.16 5.03
C LYS A 113 0.62 -8.89 4.24
N VAL A 114 0.43 -9.02 2.94
CA VAL A 114 0.22 -7.92 1.99
C VAL A 114 -1.25 -7.90 1.58
N LYS A 115 -1.90 -6.74 1.74
CA LYS A 115 -3.28 -6.49 1.28
C LYS A 115 -3.27 -5.37 0.24
N ASP A 116 -3.94 -5.56 -0.90
CA ASP A 116 -4.25 -4.47 -1.84
C ASP A 116 -5.36 -3.59 -1.23
N LEU A 117 -5.17 -2.28 -1.27
CA LEU A 117 -6.06 -1.30 -0.66
C LEU A 117 -7.14 -0.81 -1.62
N TYR A 118 -7.01 -1.07 -2.92
CA TYR A 118 -8.05 -0.75 -3.91
C TYR A 118 -8.88 -1.96 -4.31
N GLU A 119 -8.27 -3.14 -4.37
CA GLU A 119 -8.93 -4.37 -4.80
C GLU A 119 -9.22 -5.26 -3.60
N ASP A 120 -10.41 -5.86 -3.56
CA ASP A 120 -10.80 -6.84 -2.52
C ASP A 120 -10.26 -8.24 -2.87
N GLU A 121 -8.92 -8.33 -2.96
CA GLU A 121 -8.21 -9.56 -3.22
C GLU A 121 -7.76 -10.23 -1.90
N GLU A 122 -7.60 -11.56 -1.93
CA GLU A 122 -7.02 -12.27 -0.80
C GLU A 122 -5.61 -11.76 -0.49
N SER A 123 -5.36 -11.59 0.80
CA SER A 123 -4.04 -11.17 1.27
C SER A 123 -2.96 -12.18 0.91
N ARG A 124 -1.83 -11.70 0.43
CA ARG A 124 -0.68 -12.52 0.01
C ARG A 124 0.40 -12.50 1.09
N VAL A 125 1.30 -13.49 1.08
CA VAL A 125 2.48 -13.50 1.93
C VAL A 125 3.69 -13.07 1.11
N PHE A 126 4.46 -12.12 1.63
CA PHE A 126 5.74 -11.70 1.06
C PHE A 126 6.88 -12.14 1.99
N ASN A 127 7.83 -12.92 1.48
CA ASN A 127 9.03 -13.34 2.22
C ASN A 127 10.21 -12.41 1.89
N PRO A 128 11.15 -12.21 2.83
CA PRO A 128 12.24 -11.25 2.66
C PRO A 128 13.26 -11.59 1.57
N GLU A 129 13.33 -12.87 1.17
CA GLU A 129 14.26 -13.33 0.13
C GLU A 129 13.61 -13.34 -1.27
N ASP A 130 12.30 -13.11 -1.35
CA ASP A 130 11.56 -13.10 -2.60
C ASP A 130 11.55 -11.70 -3.23
N ASN A 131 11.31 -11.64 -4.54
CA ASN A 131 10.89 -10.40 -5.20
C ASN A 131 9.37 -10.27 -5.09
N PHE A 132 8.89 -9.08 -4.76
CA PHE A 132 7.50 -8.71 -4.87
C PHE A 132 7.19 -8.31 -6.31
N GLU A 133 6.27 -9.03 -6.94
CA GLU A 133 5.83 -8.78 -8.32
C GLU A 133 4.43 -8.17 -8.33
N THR A 134 4.26 -7.08 -9.09
CA THR A 134 2.94 -6.48 -9.30
C THR A 134 2.78 -5.95 -10.72
N ARG A 135 1.53 -5.93 -11.20
CA ARG A 135 1.16 -5.44 -12.53
C ARG A 135 0.34 -4.16 -12.39
N ILE A 136 0.81 -3.09 -13.03
CA ILE A 136 0.28 -1.73 -12.84
C ILE A 136 -0.09 -1.13 -14.20
N ASN A 137 -1.31 -0.62 -14.33
CA ASN A 137 -1.79 0.05 -15.54
C ASN A 137 -0.97 1.34 -15.83
N PRO A 138 -0.85 1.77 -17.09
CA PRO A 138 -0.31 3.09 -17.42
C PRO A 138 -1.03 4.19 -16.64
N THR A 139 -0.29 5.18 -16.12
CA THR A 139 -0.78 6.27 -15.25
C THR A 139 -1.51 5.81 -13.97
N GLY A 140 -1.38 4.52 -13.60
CA GLY A 140 -2.08 3.91 -12.47
C GLY A 140 -1.19 3.65 -11.27
N VAL A 141 -1.80 3.10 -10.22
CA VAL A 141 -1.14 2.73 -8.97
C VAL A 141 -1.62 1.37 -8.48
N ARG A 142 -0.71 0.64 -7.84
CA ARG A 142 -1.06 -0.44 -6.92
C ARG A 142 -0.70 0.00 -5.51
N PHE A 143 -1.66 -0.04 -4.59
CA PHE A 143 -1.49 0.49 -3.24
C PHE A 143 -1.70 -0.61 -2.21
N TYR A 144 -0.68 -0.88 -1.40
CA TYR A 144 -0.64 -2.03 -0.53
C TYR A 144 -0.41 -1.66 0.93
N LYS A 145 -0.97 -2.44 1.85
CA LYS A 145 -0.56 -2.48 3.26
C LYS A 145 0.23 -3.77 3.55
N PHE A 146 1.48 -3.60 3.97
CA PHE A 146 2.40 -4.66 4.39
C PHE A 146 2.39 -4.78 5.92
N THR A 147 1.64 -5.76 6.42
CA THR A 147 1.50 -6.02 7.87
C THR A 147 2.50 -7.07 8.31
N LYS A 148 3.27 -6.81 9.36
CA LYS A 148 4.27 -7.75 9.88
C LYS A 148 3.61 -9.06 10.30
N CYS A 149 4.09 -10.20 9.81
CA CYS A 149 3.69 -11.50 10.34
C CYS A 149 4.40 -11.73 11.68
N VAL A 150 3.69 -11.61 12.79
CA VAL A 150 4.25 -11.97 14.10
C VAL A 150 4.38 -13.49 14.14
N SER A 151 5.61 -14.00 14.14
CA SER A 151 5.84 -15.39 14.50
C SER A 151 5.40 -15.56 15.95
N HIS A 152 4.29 -16.26 16.16
CA HIS A 152 3.93 -16.73 17.49
C HIS A 152 5.05 -17.67 17.93
N GLY A 153 5.98 -17.14 18.75
CA GLY A 153 7.03 -17.93 19.33
C GLY A 153 6.40 -19.13 20.03
N ARG A 154 6.76 -20.34 19.60
CA ARG A 154 6.50 -21.57 20.35
C ARG A 154 6.98 -21.30 21.77
N ARG A 155 6.04 -21.15 22.73
CA ARG A 155 6.36 -21.19 24.15
C ARG A 155 7.12 -22.49 24.39
N ARG A 156 8.42 -22.37 24.68
CA ARG A 156 9.22 -23.44 25.28
C ARG A 156 8.49 -23.83 26.57
N ARG A 157 7.79 -24.97 26.57
CA ARG A 157 7.39 -25.64 27.80
C ARG A 157 8.65 -26.31 28.34
N GLU A 158 9.40 -25.58 29.15
CA GLU A 158 10.33 -26.18 30.09
C GLU A 158 9.61 -26.36 31.43
N ASN A 159 9.82 -27.54 32.00
CA ASN A 159 9.53 -28.01 33.36
C ASN A 159 8.13 -28.56 33.67
N GLY A 160 8.08 -29.89 33.61
CA GLY A 160 7.08 -30.75 34.22
C GLY A 160 7.65 -32.16 34.31
N SER A 161 8.50 -32.38 35.31
CA SER A 161 9.11 -33.64 35.74
C SER A 161 8.15 -34.83 35.66
N HIS A 162 8.59 -35.95 35.09
CA HIS A 162 8.49 -37.30 35.68
C HIS A 162 9.12 -38.36 34.76
N CYS A 163 10.35 -38.76 35.10
CA CYS A 163 10.74 -40.16 34.97
C CYS A 163 10.00 -40.94 36.05
N VAL A 164 9.21 -41.95 35.68
CA VAL A 164 8.88 -43.08 36.57
C VAL A 164 8.64 -44.33 35.69
N VAL A 165 9.56 -45.30 35.84
CA VAL A 165 9.64 -46.72 35.40
C VAL A 165 9.24 -47.13 33.99
#